data_AF-A0A842RRK6-F1
#
_entry.id   AF-A0A842RRK6-F1
#
_cell.length_a   1.000
_cell.length_b   1.000
_cell.length_c   1.000
_cell.angle_alpha   90.00
_cell.angle_beta   90.00
_cell.angle_gamma   90.00
#
_symmetry.space_group_name_H-M   'P 1'
#
loop_
_entity.id
_entity.type
_entity.pdbx_description
1 polymer ?
#
loop_
_entity_poly.entity_id
_entity_poly.type
_entity_poly.pdbx_seq_one_letter_code
_entity_poly.pdbx_strand_id
1 'polypeptide(L)'
;MNLNEIERRKIAEAINENLEAYCSNFDSLKYPEEPYIKWKKAFANPCVDNKNFLKEAFEWKYGHWGKDNYPESHKTIISKFCNNWEEFVEKNKFDMKDIFDYWEKVLKDHQNFVTIAFITHLIHSENIPLIDQNTFRSMNYILKKVKNNSFSENKPSCIDDLKEYTDFFNSIVPLINADGDKRR
;
A
#
# COMPACT_ATOMS: atom_id res chain seq x y z
N MET A 1 0.25 15.24 -7.44
CA MET A 1 -0.96 16.12 -7.40
C MET A 1 -0.61 17.44 -6.71
N ASN A 2 -1.19 18.59 -7.12
CA ASN A 2 -0.95 19.88 -6.47
C ASN A 2 -2.19 20.34 -5.65
N LEU A 3 -2.08 20.29 -4.32
CA LEU A 3 -3.07 20.81 -3.37
C LEU A 3 -2.55 22.09 -2.74
N ASN A 4 -3.36 23.14 -2.73
CA ASN A 4 -3.00 24.36 -2.01
C ASN A 4 -3.18 24.18 -0.49
N GLU A 5 -2.66 25.12 0.31
CA GLU A 5 -2.68 25.00 1.76
C GLU A 5 -4.10 24.92 2.34
N ILE A 6 -5.04 25.68 1.79
CA ILE A 6 -6.44 25.69 2.24
C ILE A 6 -7.09 24.32 1.96
N GLU A 7 -6.85 23.75 0.78
CA GLU A 7 -7.34 22.41 0.43
C GLU A 7 -6.77 21.34 1.36
N ARG A 8 -5.46 21.37 1.63
CA ARG A 8 -4.81 20.41 2.53
C ARG A 8 -5.40 20.46 3.94
N ARG A 9 -5.63 21.67 4.48
CA ARG A 9 -6.24 21.85 5.80
C ARG A 9 -7.68 21.32 5.85
N LYS A 10 -8.52 21.65 4.87
CA LYS A 10 -9.90 21.13 4.80
C LYS A 10 -9.96 19.61 4.71
N ILE A 11 -9.05 19.00 3.94
CA ILE A 11 -8.93 17.55 3.84
C ILE A 11 -8.53 16.95 5.20
N ALA A 12 -7.53 17.54 5.86
CA ALA A 12 -7.07 17.09 7.17
C ALA A 12 -8.15 17.23 8.24
N GLU A 13 -8.90 18.34 8.27
CA GLU A 13 -10.05 18.54 9.15
C GLU A 13 -11.10 17.43 8.97
N ALA A 14 -11.51 17.15 7.74
CA ALA A 14 -12.49 16.09 7.44
C ALA A 14 -12.02 14.69 7.89
N ILE A 15 -10.72 14.41 7.79
CA ILE A 15 -10.12 13.15 8.28
C ILE A 15 -10.12 13.14 9.81
N ASN A 16 -9.65 14.21 10.45
CA ASN A 16 -9.55 14.33 11.90
C ASN A 16 -10.91 14.19 12.60
N GLU A 17 -11.97 14.76 12.02
CA GLU A 17 -13.34 14.66 12.53
C GLU A 17 -13.84 13.21 12.66
N ASN A 18 -13.33 12.30 11.84
CA ASN A 18 -13.78 10.91 11.78
C ASN A 18 -12.69 9.90 12.18
N LEU A 19 -11.50 10.37 12.55
CA LEU A 19 -10.31 9.54 12.74
C LEU A 19 -10.52 8.48 13.82
N GLU A 20 -11.06 8.87 14.98
CA GLU A 20 -11.31 7.95 16.10
C GLU A 20 -12.32 6.85 15.72
N ALA A 21 -13.37 7.21 14.99
CA ALA A 21 -14.35 6.25 14.50
C ALA A 21 -13.73 5.28 13.49
N TYR A 22 -12.83 5.74 12.61
CA TYR A 22 -12.11 4.86 11.69
C TYR A 22 -11.15 3.92 12.44
N CYS A 23 -10.37 4.44 13.40
CA CYS A 23 -9.46 3.63 14.20
C CYS A 23 -10.20 2.58 15.05
N SER A 24 -11.36 2.93 15.61
CA SER A 24 -12.16 2.01 16.44
C SER A 24 -12.74 0.83 15.66
N ASN A 25 -12.92 0.99 14.34
CA ASN A 25 -13.40 -0.07 13.45
C ASN A 25 -12.25 -0.85 12.77
N PHE A 26 -10.99 -0.53 13.08
CA PHE A 26 -9.84 -1.21 12.48
C PHE A 26 -9.68 -2.62 13.07
N ASP A 27 -9.77 -3.63 12.21
CA ASP A 27 -9.57 -5.03 12.59
C ASP A 27 -8.07 -5.36 12.70
N SER A 28 -7.51 -5.09 13.89
CA SER A 28 -6.10 -5.38 14.19
C SER A 28 -5.75 -6.87 14.17
N LEU A 29 -6.74 -7.77 14.33
CA LEU A 29 -6.52 -9.22 14.21
C LEU A 29 -6.34 -9.64 12.75
N LYS A 30 -7.02 -8.97 11.82
CA LYS A 30 -6.87 -9.22 10.39
C LYS A 30 -5.54 -8.69 9.82
N TYR A 31 -5.02 -7.60 10.40
CA TYR A 31 -3.77 -6.97 9.98
C TYR A 31 -2.85 -6.74 11.19
N PRO A 32 -2.25 -7.79 11.75
CA PRO A 32 -1.34 -7.66 12.88
C PRO A 32 -0.12 -6.81 12.49
N GLU A 33 0.27 -5.87 13.36
CA GLU A 33 1.36 -4.92 13.10
C GLU A 33 2.76 -5.55 13.20
N GLU A 34 2.98 -6.40 14.20
CA GLU A 34 4.29 -7.00 14.47
C GLU A 34 4.93 -7.70 13.25
N PRO A 35 4.23 -8.59 12.51
CA PRO A 35 4.82 -9.24 11.34
C PRO A 35 5.06 -8.25 10.19
N TYR A 36 4.21 -7.24 10.04
CA TYR A 36 4.38 -6.19 9.05
C TYR A 36 5.64 -5.35 9.28
N ILE A 37 5.97 -5.02 10.54
CA ILE A 37 7.23 -4.35 10.88
C ILE A 37 8.44 -5.21 10.50
N LYS A 38 8.36 -6.53 10.68
CA LYS A 38 9.44 -7.47 10.31
C LYS A 38 9.66 -7.49 8.80
N TRP A 39 8.61 -7.47 7.98
CA TRP A 39 8.78 -7.40 6.52
C TRP A 39 9.35 -6.08 6.06
N LYS A 40 8.88 -4.94 6.57
CA LYS A 40 9.46 -3.65 6.19
C LYS A 40 10.98 -3.65 6.32
N LYS A 41 11.50 -4.21 7.42
CA LYS A 41 12.95 -4.35 7.63
C LYS A 41 13.60 -5.35 6.67
N ALA A 42 13.00 -6.51 6.49
CA ALA A 42 13.57 -7.58 5.67
C ALA A 42 13.60 -7.26 4.17
N PHE A 43 12.59 -6.54 3.67
CA PHE A 43 12.48 -6.18 2.25
C PHE A 43 13.22 -4.89 1.89
N ALA A 44 13.54 -4.02 2.86
CA ALA A 44 14.31 -2.80 2.62
C ALA A 44 15.74 -3.08 2.10
N ASN A 45 16.32 -4.22 2.46
CA ASN A 45 17.50 -4.77 1.82
C ASN A 45 17.13 -6.14 1.22
N PRO A 46 16.69 -6.21 -0.04
CA PRO A 46 15.94 -7.32 -0.60
C PRO A 46 16.83 -8.55 -0.86
N CYS A 47 17.28 -9.20 0.21
CA CYS A 47 18.01 -10.47 0.22
C CYS A 47 17.19 -11.57 0.92
N VAL A 48 15.86 -11.47 0.86
CA VAL A 48 14.97 -12.48 1.46
C VAL A 48 15.04 -13.77 0.65
N ASP A 49 15.61 -14.82 1.22
CA ASP A 49 15.78 -16.13 0.58
C ASP A 49 14.65 -17.12 0.95
N ASN A 50 13.94 -16.87 2.04
CA ASN A 50 12.91 -17.75 2.57
C ASN A 50 11.55 -17.56 1.86
N LYS A 51 11.17 -18.51 1.00
CA LYS A 51 9.88 -18.51 0.30
C LYS A 51 8.64 -18.50 1.20
N ASN A 52 8.69 -19.13 2.38
CA ASN A 52 7.57 -19.08 3.32
C ASN A 52 7.39 -17.67 3.88
N PHE A 53 8.50 -16.98 4.17
CA PHE A 53 8.47 -15.60 4.65
C PHE A 53 7.91 -14.64 3.59
N LEU A 54 8.25 -14.85 2.31
CA LEU A 54 7.63 -14.13 1.18
C LEU A 54 6.13 -14.40 1.11
N LYS A 55 5.73 -15.67 1.16
CA LYS A 55 4.32 -16.09 1.10
C LYS A 55 3.50 -15.43 2.21
N GLU A 56 3.98 -15.52 3.44
CA GLU A 56 3.37 -14.94 4.64
C GLU A 56 3.10 -13.44 4.48
N ALA A 57 4.06 -12.67 3.96
CA ALA A 57 3.90 -11.23 3.75
C ALA A 57 2.74 -10.90 2.80
N PHE A 58 2.56 -11.69 1.73
CA PHE A 58 1.47 -11.45 0.79
C PHE A 58 0.14 -12.02 1.29
N GLU A 59 0.14 -13.10 2.06
CA GLU A 59 -1.06 -13.55 2.77
C GLU A 59 -1.57 -12.47 3.72
N TRP A 60 -0.68 -11.80 4.45
CA TRP A 60 -1.03 -10.63 5.26
C TRP A 60 -1.67 -9.52 4.43
N LYS A 61 -1.04 -9.15 3.31
CA LYS A 61 -1.56 -8.11 2.40
C LYS A 61 -2.99 -8.38 1.95
N TYR A 62 -3.35 -9.65 1.76
CA TYR A 62 -4.69 -10.04 1.36
C TYR A 62 -5.65 -10.32 2.53
N GLY A 63 -5.20 -10.17 3.78
CA GLY A 63 -5.99 -10.45 4.99
C GLY A 63 -6.17 -11.96 5.27
N HIS A 64 -5.26 -12.77 4.74
CA HIS A 64 -5.25 -14.24 4.81
C HIS A 64 -4.12 -14.79 5.69
N TRP A 65 -3.48 -13.94 6.48
CA TRP A 65 -2.45 -14.34 7.44
C TRP A 65 -2.90 -15.55 8.29
N GLY A 66 -2.13 -16.63 8.25
CA GLY A 66 -2.40 -17.85 9.02
C GLY A 66 -3.66 -18.62 8.59
N LYS A 67 -4.21 -18.36 7.40
CA LYS A 67 -5.38 -19.06 6.86
C LYS A 67 -4.97 -19.90 5.65
N ASP A 68 -5.41 -21.16 5.61
CA ASP A 68 -5.15 -22.05 4.48
C ASP A 68 -6.21 -21.94 3.36
N ASN A 69 -7.42 -21.47 3.71
CA ASN A 69 -8.56 -21.38 2.80
C ASN A 69 -8.82 -19.92 2.38
N TYR A 70 -8.23 -19.53 1.26
CA TYR A 70 -8.43 -18.23 0.63
C TYR A 70 -8.46 -18.34 -0.90
N PRO A 71 -8.95 -17.31 -1.64
CA PRO A 71 -9.21 -17.41 -3.07
C PRO A 71 -8.01 -17.89 -3.90
N GLU A 72 -8.27 -18.78 -4.86
CA GLU A 72 -7.24 -19.38 -5.71
C GLU A 72 -6.50 -18.35 -6.56
N SER A 73 -7.16 -17.26 -6.93
CA SER A 73 -6.53 -16.13 -7.62
C SER A 73 -5.40 -15.51 -6.80
N HIS A 74 -5.59 -15.37 -5.47
CA HIS A 74 -4.54 -14.85 -4.60
C HIS A 74 -3.42 -15.89 -4.42
N LYS A 75 -3.75 -17.18 -4.26
CA LYS A 75 -2.76 -18.27 -4.20
C LYS A 75 -1.86 -18.28 -5.44
N THR A 76 -2.47 -18.12 -6.61
CA THR A 76 -1.76 -18.04 -7.90
C THR A 76 -0.81 -16.85 -7.95
N ILE A 77 -1.27 -15.65 -7.58
CA ILE A 77 -0.43 -14.44 -7.56
C ILE A 77 0.73 -14.60 -6.57
N ILE A 78 0.47 -15.10 -5.37
CA ILE A 78 1.51 -15.32 -4.34
C ILE A 78 2.53 -16.33 -4.81
N SER A 79 2.09 -17.44 -5.41
CA SER A 79 2.98 -18.46 -5.98
C SER A 79 3.85 -17.89 -7.11
N LYS A 80 3.26 -17.13 -8.05
CA LYS A 80 4.01 -16.43 -9.10
C LYS A 80 5.04 -15.48 -8.50
N PHE A 81 4.66 -14.70 -7.49
CA PHE A 81 5.58 -13.81 -6.78
C PHE A 81 6.76 -14.57 -6.17
N CYS A 82 6.49 -15.59 -5.35
CA CYS A 82 7.53 -16.36 -4.67
C CYS A 82 8.48 -17.09 -5.64
N ASN A 83 7.99 -17.52 -6.80
CA ASN A 83 8.79 -18.21 -7.81
C ASN A 83 9.68 -17.29 -8.64
N ASN A 84 9.36 -15.99 -8.71
CA ASN A 84 10.12 -15.01 -9.48
C ASN A 84 10.93 -14.06 -8.58
N TRP A 85 10.87 -14.22 -7.26
CA TRP A 85 11.54 -13.32 -6.32
C TRP A 85 13.06 -13.30 -6.47
N GLU A 86 13.70 -14.46 -6.59
CA GLU A 86 15.16 -14.58 -6.75
C GLU A 86 15.63 -13.86 -8.02
N GLU A 87 14.98 -14.13 -9.15
CA GLU A 87 15.25 -13.42 -10.41
C GLU A 87 15.01 -11.91 -10.31
N PHE A 88 13.95 -11.50 -9.60
CA PHE A 88 13.65 -10.09 -9.37
C PHE A 88 14.80 -9.40 -8.63
N VAL A 89 15.31 -10.03 -7.57
CA VAL A 89 16.41 -9.50 -6.74
C VAL A 89 17.73 -9.43 -7.51
N GLU A 90 18.04 -10.45 -8.32
CA GLU A 90 19.29 -10.50 -9.08
C GLU A 90 19.35 -9.46 -10.21
N LYS A 91 18.22 -9.22 -10.89
CA LYS A 91 18.20 -8.49 -12.17
C LYS A 91 17.77 -7.04 -12.08
N ASN A 92 16.99 -6.66 -11.07
CA ASN A 92 16.38 -5.34 -11.06
C ASN A 92 17.18 -4.34 -10.25
N LYS A 93 17.03 -3.08 -10.64
CA LYS A 93 17.29 -1.97 -9.74
C LYS A 93 16.04 -1.79 -8.90
N PHE A 94 16.24 -1.54 -7.61
CA PHE A 94 15.16 -1.28 -6.68
C PHE A 94 14.70 0.17 -6.81
N ASP A 95 14.39 0.63 -8.03
CA ASP A 95 13.66 1.86 -8.24
C ASP A 95 12.19 1.55 -8.58
N MET A 96 11.30 2.49 -8.30
CA MET A 96 9.86 2.27 -8.45
C MET A 96 9.46 1.84 -9.86
N LYS A 97 10.11 2.39 -10.90
CA LYS A 97 9.76 2.09 -12.29
C LYS A 97 10.18 0.69 -12.66
N ASP A 98 11.39 0.28 -12.28
CA ASP A 98 11.93 -1.04 -12.56
C ASP A 98 11.15 -2.12 -11.80
N ILE A 99 10.71 -1.83 -10.56
CA ILE A 99 9.81 -2.72 -9.79
C ILE A 99 8.50 -2.95 -10.55
N PHE A 100 7.84 -1.88 -10.99
CA PHE A 100 6.59 -1.98 -11.75
C PHE A 100 6.79 -2.69 -13.09
N ASP A 101 7.78 -2.28 -13.87
CA ASP A 101 8.08 -2.84 -15.18
C ASP A 101 8.34 -4.35 -15.11
N TYR A 102 9.02 -4.82 -14.06
CA TYR A 102 9.26 -6.24 -13.85
C TYR A 102 7.97 -6.97 -13.45
N TRP A 103 7.31 -6.54 -12.38
CA TRP A 103 6.19 -7.30 -11.83
C TRP A 103 4.92 -7.24 -12.68
N GLU A 104 4.69 -6.18 -13.45
CA GLU A 104 3.60 -6.14 -14.42
C GLU A 104 3.77 -7.21 -15.50
N LYS A 105 5.02 -7.42 -15.97
CA LYS A 105 5.36 -8.47 -16.95
C LYS A 105 5.27 -9.87 -16.37
N VAL A 106 5.60 -10.06 -15.09
CA VAL A 106 5.54 -11.37 -14.43
C VAL A 106 4.10 -11.76 -14.09
N LEU A 107 3.34 -10.84 -13.51
CA LEU A 107 2.03 -11.18 -12.95
C LEU A 107 0.93 -11.23 -14.02
N LYS A 108 0.99 -10.40 -15.09
CA LYS A 108 0.14 -10.38 -16.31
C LYS A 108 -1.40 -10.44 -16.16
N ASP A 109 -1.94 -10.53 -14.95
CA ASP A 109 -3.38 -10.63 -14.66
C ASP A 109 -4.04 -9.31 -14.20
N HIS A 110 -5.36 -9.25 -14.22
CA HIS A 110 -6.12 -8.15 -13.61
C HIS A 110 -5.92 -8.13 -12.08
N GLN A 111 -5.71 -6.94 -11.50
CA GLN A 111 -5.50 -6.67 -10.06
C GLN A 111 -4.06 -6.76 -9.52
N ASN A 112 -3.03 -6.78 -10.38
CA ASN A 112 -1.64 -6.81 -9.92
C ASN A 112 -1.18 -5.51 -9.25
N PHE A 113 -1.79 -4.37 -9.59
CA PHE A 113 -1.36 -3.05 -9.07
C PHE A 113 -1.15 -3.06 -7.55
N VAL A 114 -2.13 -3.52 -6.77
CA VAL A 114 -2.03 -3.52 -5.30
C VAL A 114 -0.97 -4.48 -4.76
N THR A 115 -0.61 -5.51 -5.53
CA THR A 115 0.46 -6.45 -5.19
C THR A 115 1.82 -5.82 -5.47
N ILE A 116 1.95 -5.16 -6.62
CA ILE A 116 3.16 -4.43 -7.02
C ILE A 116 3.40 -3.23 -6.10
N ALA A 117 2.35 -2.48 -5.80
CA ALA A 117 2.40 -1.37 -4.87
C ALA A 117 2.78 -1.83 -3.46
N PHE A 118 2.30 -2.99 -3.01
CA PHE A 118 2.70 -3.56 -1.72
C PHE A 118 4.18 -3.91 -1.67
N ILE A 119 4.74 -4.59 -2.69
CA ILE A 119 6.18 -4.89 -2.70
C ILE A 119 7.02 -3.62 -2.83
N THR A 120 6.59 -2.66 -3.65
CA THR A 120 7.22 -1.35 -3.77
C THR A 120 7.25 -0.64 -2.42
N HIS A 121 6.13 -0.68 -1.69
CA HIS A 121 6.04 -0.17 -0.33
C HIS A 121 6.99 -0.91 0.62
N LEU A 122 7.06 -2.24 0.59
CA LEU A 122 7.97 -2.97 1.49
C LEU A 122 9.45 -2.64 1.24
N ILE A 123 9.85 -2.48 -0.02
CA ILE A 123 11.22 -2.10 -0.41
C ILE A 123 11.51 -0.64 -0.06
N HIS A 124 10.53 0.26 -0.19
CA HIS A 124 10.68 1.70 0.02
C HIS A 124 9.82 2.23 1.16
N SER A 125 9.72 1.50 2.26
CA SER A 125 8.68 1.73 3.29
C SER A 125 8.75 3.08 4.01
N GLU A 126 9.90 3.76 3.92
CA GLU A 126 10.09 5.12 4.43
C GLU A 126 9.55 6.21 3.49
N ASN A 127 9.46 5.93 2.19
CA ASN A 127 9.14 6.93 1.16
C ASN A 127 7.79 6.70 0.50
N ILE A 128 7.35 5.43 0.41
CA ILE A 128 6.14 5.03 -0.28
C ILE A 128 5.15 4.55 0.77
N PRO A 129 3.97 5.20 0.92
CA PRO A 129 2.96 4.74 1.85
C PRO A 129 2.30 3.44 1.38
N LEU A 130 1.72 2.71 2.32
CA LEU A 130 0.91 1.54 2.00
C LEU A 130 -0.38 1.99 1.29
N ILE A 131 -0.65 1.41 0.12
CA ILE A 131 -1.82 1.72 -0.69
C ILE A 131 -2.57 0.45 -1.06
N ASP A 132 -3.90 0.53 -1.07
CA ASP A 132 -4.78 -0.45 -1.69
C ASP A 132 -5.91 0.25 -2.48
N GLN A 133 -6.86 -0.54 -2.99
CA GLN A 133 -7.99 0.03 -3.73
C GLN A 133 -8.87 0.91 -2.84
N ASN A 134 -9.02 0.59 -1.55
CA ASN A 134 -9.89 1.31 -0.64
C ASN A 134 -9.26 2.63 -0.18
N THR A 135 -7.96 2.64 0.13
CA THR A 135 -7.26 3.88 0.53
C THR A 135 -7.21 4.88 -0.62
N PHE A 136 -6.97 4.42 -1.85
CA PHE A 136 -7.00 5.29 -3.03
C PHE A 136 -8.40 5.83 -3.34
N ARG A 137 -9.43 4.98 -3.24
CA ARG A 137 -10.83 5.42 -3.40
C ARG A 137 -11.24 6.43 -2.34
N SER A 138 -10.76 6.25 -1.11
CA SER A 138 -11.00 7.19 0.00
C SER A 138 -10.36 8.54 -0.27
N MET A 139 -9.12 8.57 -0.78
CA MET A 139 -8.48 9.78 -1.27
C MET A 139 -9.36 10.48 -2.32
N ASN A 140 -9.77 9.76 -3.38
CA ASN A 140 -10.60 10.33 -4.44
C ASN A 140 -11.94 10.88 -3.93
N TYR A 141 -12.57 10.17 -2.99
CA TYR A 141 -13.81 10.59 -2.35
C TYR A 141 -13.64 11.91 -1.57
N ILE A 142 -12.57 12.04 -0.79
CA ILE A 142 -12.30 13.26 -0.01
C ILE A 142 -11.95 14.42 -0.94
N LEU A 143 -11.12 14.18 -1.96
CA LEU A 143 -10.79 15.18 -2.97
C LEU A 143 -12.03 15.71 -3.70
N LYS A 144 -12.97 14.82 -4.07
CA LYS A 144 -14.26 15.19 -4.67
C LYS A 144 -15.05 16.14 -3.77
N LYS A 145 -15.10 15.86 -2.46
CA LYS A 145 -15.80 16.72 -1.48
C LYS A 145 -15.16 18.10 -1.34
N VAL A 146 -13.83 18.18 -1.35
CA VAL A 146 -13.12 19.45 -1.08
C VAL A 146 -12.97 20.32 -2.33
N LYS A 147 -12.71 19.73 -3.50
CA LYS A 147 -12.50 20.46 -4.75
C LYS A 147 -13.76 20.74 -5.54
N ASN A 148 -14.93 20.23 -5.13
CA ASN A 148 -16.19 20.29 -5.91
C ASN A 148 -16.01 19.88 -7.38
N ASN A 149 -15.07 18.97 -7.65
CA ASN A 149 -14.70 18.56 -8.99
C ASN A 149 -15.06 17.09 -9.20
N SER A 150 -15.30 16.69 -10.45
CA SER A 150 -15.61 15.31 -10.79
C SER A 150 -14.35 14.43 -10.75
N PHE A 151 -13.85 14.12 -9.55
CA PHE A 151 -12.89 13.03 -9.41
C PHE A 151 -13.61 11.71 -9.65
N SER A 152 -13.05 10.88 -10.53
CA SER A 152 -13.58 9.56 -10.80
C SER A 152 -13.29 8.64 -9.61
N GLU A 153 -14.22 7.75 -9.29
CA GLU A 153 -14.07 6.72 -8.24
C GLU A 153 -13.21 5.53 -8.74
N ASN A 154 -12.21 5.87 -9.57
CA ASN A 154 -11.38 4.90 -10.24
C ASN A 154 -10.56 4.11 -9.22
N LYS A 155 -10.31 2.85 -9.56
CA LYS A 155 -9.36 2.01 -8.85
C LYS A 155 -7.95 2.40 -9.30
N PRO A 156 -6.96 2.38 -8.40
CA PRO A 156 -5.58 2.57 -8.81
C PRO A 156 -5.14 1.39 -9.68
N SER A 157 -4.36 1.70 -10.70
CA SER A 157 -4.07 0.77 -11.80
C SER A 157 -2.63 0.87 -12.32
N CYS A 158 -1.95 2.01 -12.13
CA CYS A 158 -0.60 2.23 -12.66
C CYS A 158 0.31 2.96 -11.68
N ILE A 159 1.61 3.02 -12.00
CA ILE A 159 2.63 3.71 -11.21
C ILE A 159 2.30 5.19 -10.93
N ASP A 160 1.60 5.87 -11.82
CA ASP A 160 1.26 7.28 -11.62
C ASP A 160 0.17 7.45 -10.54
N ASP A 161 -0.76 6.49 -10.40
CA ASP A 161 -1.71 6.46 -9.28
C ASP A 161 -0.97 6.30 -7.94
N LEU A 162 0.11 5.49 -7.90
CA LEU A 162 0.94 5.34 -6.71
C LEU A 162 1.65 6.66 -6.36
N LYS A 163 2.23 7.34 -7.34
CA LYS A 163 2.88 8.65 -7.14
C LYS A 163 1.87 9.69 -6.66
N GLU A 164 0.69 9.75 -7.28
CA GLU A 164 -0.36 10.68 -6.88
C GLU A 164 -0.81 10.46 -5.44
N TYR A 165 -1.01 9.20 -5.06
CA TYR A 165 -1.34 8.84 -3.68
C TYR A 165 -0.21 9.17 -2.71
N THR A 166 1.05 8.95 -3.10
CA THR A 166 2.23 9.27 -2.29
C THR A 166 2.32 10.77 -2.02
N ASP A 167 2.16 11.59 -3.07
CA ASP A 167 2.12 13.05 -2.94
C ASP A 167 0.99 13.50 -2.00
N PHE A 168 -0.21 12.95 -2.22
CA PHE A 168 -1.36 13.22 -1.37
C PHE A 168 -1.06 12.91 0.09
N PHE A 169 -0.67 11.67 0.37
CA PHE A 169 -0.40 11.16 1.70
C PHE A 169 0.63 12.02 2.42
N ASN A 170 1.77 12.27 1.79
CA ASN A 170 2.85 13.08 2.37
C ASN A 170 2.45 14.54 2.61
N SER A 171 1.52 15.08 1.81
CA SER A 171 1.02 16.44 2.00
C SER A 171 -0.03 16.58 3.12
N ILE A 172 -0.73 15.50 3.45
CA ILE A 172 -1.85 15.49 4.39
C ILE A 172 -1.46 14.97 5.77
N VAL A 173 -0.67 13.90 5.85
CA VAL A 173 -0.27 13.25 7.12
C VAL A 173 0.29 14.24 8.17
N PRO A 174 1.14 15.22 7.83
CA PRO A 174 1.64 16.19 8.80
C PRO A 174 0.56 17.09 9.43
N LEU A 175 -0.67 17.09 8.89
CA LEU A 175 -1.81 17.88 9.35
C LEU A 175 -2.85 17.03 10.11
N ILE A 176 -2.64 15.71 10.20
CA ILE A 176 -3.54 14.79 10.90
C ILE A 176 -3.18 14.76 12.39
N ASN A 177 -4.17 14.98 13.25
CA ASN A 177 -4.07 14.92 14.70
C ASN A 177 -4.28 13.49 15.19
N ALA A 178 -3.41 12.57 14.76
CA ALA A 178 -3.37 11.24 15.34
C ALA A 178 -2.63 11.32 16.68
N ASP A 179 -3.24 10.81 17.76
CA ASP A 179 -2.64 10.70 19.10
C ASP A 179 -1.51 9.63 19.17
N GLY A 180 -0.66 9.58 18.15
CA GLY A 180 0.43 8.61 17.99
C GLY A 180 1.77 9.05 18.56
N ASP A 181 1.93 10.32 18.95
CA ASP A 181 3.20 10.85 19.48
C ASP A 181 3.30 10.79 21.03
N LYS A 182 2.30 10.21 21.70
CA LYS A 182 2.30 9.99 23.17
C LYS A 182 2.62 8.55 23.60
N ARG A 183 2.98 7.66 22.66
CA ARG A 183 3.37 6.27 22.96
C ARG A 183 4.62 5.82 22.19
N ARG A 184 5.63 6.70 22.12
CA ARG A 184 7.02 6.30 21.85
C ARG A 184 7.73 6.04 23.17
#